data_AF-A0ABD0MH30-F1
#
_entry.id   AF-A0ABD0MH30-F1
#
_cell.length_a   1.000
_cell.length_b   1.000
_cell.length_c   1.000
_cell.angle_alpha   90.00
_cell.angle_beta   90.00
_cell.angle_gamma   90.00
#
_symmetry.space_group_name_H-M   'P 1'
#
loop_
_entity.id
_entity.type
_entity.pdbx_description
1 polymer ?
#
loop_
_entity_poly.entity_id
_entity_poly.type
_entity_poly.pdbx_seq_one_letter_code
_entity_poly.pdbx_strand_id
1 'polypeptide(L)'
;MKHEILQKLAECMYSFKAYRTDEDFAEVATALISKHPCLREHGSSTGCGGWKNSLEFKMGNFRSKLHKAGCIDVTVNGERKGKYCPEGQPKTEHEKKTQRDETNYLPNFPLGKDKISLEKDRELLVEEMRKRAPNKTLVAHKMDQTFPLRRKEIVETEPPIRTMLERWSALFTEHEVFAEFTRRCKNFQNEFFGELDKHTPCLMKIFKSKTGTLGQTLAELLEQVETRRNTNQASCQ
;
A
#
# COMPACT_ATOMS: atom_id res chain seq x y z
N MET A 1 -1.46 32.18 -14.02
CA MET A 1 -0.13 31.58 -13.77
C MET A 1 -0.08 30.75 -12.48
N LYS A 2 -0.17 31.35 -11.27
CA LYS A 2 -0.15 30.59 -9.98
C LYS A 2 -1.20 29.48 -9.92
N HIS A 3 -2.43 29.74 -10.39
CA HIS A 3 -3.50 28.75 -10.42
C HIS A 3 -3.17 27.49 -11.24
N GLU A 4 -2.58 27.65 -12.43
CA GLU A 4 -2.21 26.57 -13.34
C GLU A 4 -1.08 25.71 -12.76
N ILE A 5 -0.08 26.35 -12.15
CA ILE A 5 1.02 25.68 -11.46
C ILE A 5 0.46 24.81 -10.33
N LEU A 6 -0.40 25.39 -9.48
CA LEU A 6 -1.06 24.67 -8.39
C LEU A 6 -1.95 23.54 -8.92
N GLN A 7 -2.63 23.71 -10.05
CA GLN A 7 -3.49 22.69 -10.66
C GLN A 7 -2.67 21.48 -11.10
N LYS A 8 -1.60 21.69 -11.88
CA LYS A 8 -0.72 20.60 -12.33
C LYS A 8 0.00 19.91 -11.18
N LEU A 9 0.43 20.68 -10.17
CA LEU A 9 1.03 20.11 -8.97
C LEU A 9 0.01 19.27 -8.20
N ALA A 10 -1.24 19.72 -8.05
CA ALA A 10 -2.27 18.95 -7.37
C ALA A 10 -2.59 17.63 -8.11
N GLU A 11 -2.71 17.66 -9.44
CA GLU A 11 -2.89 16.46 -10.27
C GLU A 11 -1.75 15.46 -10.09
N CYS A 12 -0.52 15.95 -10.18
CA CYS A 12 0.69 15.14 -9.99
C CYS A 12 0.79 14.59 -8.57
N MET A 13 0.55 15.42 -7.55
CA MET A 13 0.57 14.98 -6.15
C MET A 13 -0.47 13.89 -5.88
N TYR A 14 -1.68 14.06 -6.45
CA TYR A 14 -2.78 13.11 -6.32
C TYR A 14 -2.50 11.78 -7.00
N SER A 15 -1.83 11.75 -8.16
CA SER A 15 -1.48 10.49 -8.84
C SER A 15 -0.54 9.60 -8.02
N PHE A 16 0.23 10.17 -7.09
CA PHE A 16 1.05 9.41 -6.15
C PHE A 16 0.32 9.11 -4.83
N LYS A 17 -0.41 10.09 -4.27
CA LYS A 17 -1.09 9.95 -2.97
C LYS A 17 -2.26 10.92 -2.84
N ALA A 18 -3.47 10.40 -2.60
CA ALA A 18 -4.66 11.22 -2.43
C ALA A 18 -4.67 12.05 -1.13
N TYR A 19 -4.14 11.50 -0.03
CA TYR A 19 -4.07 12.15 1.28
C TYR A 19 -2.63 12.34 1.73
N ARG A 20 -2.07 13.50 1.38
CA ARG A 20 -0.69 13.91 1.71
C ARG A 20 -0.59 14.49 3.13
N THR A 21 0.57 14.33 3.77
CA THR A 21 0.86 14.94 5.09
C THR A 21 1.40 16.36 4.93
N ASP A 22 1.48 17.11 6.03
CA ASP A 22 2.01 18.47 6.06
C ASP A 22 3.45 18.55 5.51
N GLU A 23 4.26 17.53 5.84
CA GLU A 23 5.65 17.39 5.39
C GLU A 23 5.73 17.20 3.87
N ASP A 24 4.82 16.40 3.29
CA ASP A 24 4.75 16.21 1.84
C ASP A 24 4.50 17.56 1.11
N PHE A 25 3.65 18.42 1.67
CA PHE A 25 3.38 19.75 1.11
C PHE A 25 4.58 20.69 1.24
N ALA A 26 5.29 20.62 2.37
CA ALA A 26 6.50 21.40 2.58
C ALA A 26 7.63 21.00 1.62
N GLU A 27 7.80 19.70 1.36
CA GLU A 27 8.79 19.18 0.41
C GLU A 27 8.50 19.67 -1.01
N VAL A 28 7.26 19.53 -1.48
CA VAL A 28 6.85 19.98 -2.83
C VAL A 28 7.00 21.50 -2.97
N ALA A 29 6.61 22.27 -1.96
CA ALA A 29 6.78 23.73 -1.98
C ALA A 29 8.26 24.14 -2.03
N THR A 30 9.12 23.43 -1.30
CA THR A 30 10.57 23.67 -1.30
C THR A 30 11.19 23.32 -2.66
N ALA A 31 10.82 22.17 -3.23
CA ALA A 31 11.28 21.74 -4.55
C ALA A 31 10.82 22.72 -5.66
N LEU A 32 9.59 23.24 -5.57
CA LEU A 32 9.07 24.25 -6.50
C LEU A 32 9.92 25.52 -6.50
N ILE A 33 10.26 26.04 -5.32
CA ILE A 33 11.09 27.25 -5.20
C ILE A 33 12.54 27.00 -5.60
N SER A 34 13.09 25.83 -5.25
CA SER A 34 14.44 25.43 -5.65
C SER A 34 14.60 25.39 -7.18
N LYS A 35 13.61 24.82 -7.88
CA LYS A 35 13.61 24.74 -9.34
C LYS A 35 13.26 26.07 -10.02
N HIS A 36 12.44 26.90 -9.37
CA HIS A 36 11.98 28.17 -9.90
C HIS A 36 12.14 29.30 -8.87
N PRO A 37 13.36 29.84 -8.69
CA PRO A 37 13.64 30.87 -7.68
C PRO A 37 12.81 32.15 -7.84
N CYS A 38 12.33 32.45 -9.05
CA CYS A 38 11.46 33.59 -9.34
C CYS A 38 10.07 33.49 -8.71
N LEU A 39 9.67 32.31 -8.21
CA LEU A 39 8.40 32.11 -7.50
C LEU A 39 8.52 32.35 -5.98
N ARG A 40 9.71 32.66 -5.46
CA ARG A 40 9.96 32.83 -4.03
C ARG A 40 9.16 34.01 -3.46
N GLU A 41 8.48 33.77 -2.34
CA GLU A 41 7.71 34.80 -1.64
C GLU A 41 8.66 35.69 -0.82
N HIS A 42 8.47 37.01 -0.93
CA HIS A 42 9.26 38.00 -0.21
C HIS A 42 8.66 38.20 1.19
N GLY A 43 9.50 38.19 2.24
CA GLY A 43 9.07 38.40 3.63
C GLY A 43 8.77 37.13 4.44
N SER A 44 9.01 35.94 3.89
CA SER A 44 8.98 34.66 4.63
C SER A 44 10.41 34.15 4.85
N SER A 45 10.71 33.63 6.05
CA SER A 45 12.02 33.05 6.39
C SER A 45 12.41 31.88 5.47
N THR A 46 11.44 31.09 5.02
CA THR A 46 11.63 29.97 4.09
C THR A 46 11.31 30.32 2.64
N GLY A 47 10.50 31.35 2.38
CA GLY A 47 10.11 31.80 1.04
C GLY A 47 9.16 30.85 0.29
N CYS A 48 8.74 29.74 0.90
CA CYS A 48 7.85 28.72 0.34
C CYS A 48 6.54 28.53 1.12
N GLY A 49 6.36 29.22 2.26
CA GLY A 49 5.22 29.01 3.16
C GLY A 49 3.85 29.26 2.53
N GLY A 50 3.68 30.33 1.76
CA GLY A 50 2.41 30.60 1.08
C GLY A 50 2.15 29.65 -0.09
N TRP A 51 3.19 29.07 -0.71
CA TRP A 51 3.03 27.98 -1.68
C TRP A 51 2.56 26.69 -1.03
N LYS A 52 3.13 26.32 0.13
CA LYS A 52 2.67 25.19 0.93
C LYS A 52 1.17 25.32 1.25
N ASN A 53 0.76 26.43 1.85
CA ASN A 53 -0.65 26.67 2.19
C ASN A 53 -1.54 26.65 0.94
N SER A 54 -1.09 27.26 -0.16
CA SER A 54 -1.84 27.26 -1.43
C SER A 54 -2.01 25.84 -1.98
N LEU A 55 -1.01 24.97 -1.84
CA LEU A 55 -1.06 23.57 -2.27
C LEU A 55 -2.02 22.76 -1.40
N GLU A 56 -2.05 22.97 -0.09
CA GLU A 56 -3.01 22.32 0.81
C GLU A 56 -4.46 22.64 0.42
N PHE A 57 -4.77 23.94 0.25
CA PHE A 57 -6.09 24.38 -0.19
C PHE A 57 -6.44 23.85 -1.58
N LYS A 58 -5.48 23.90 -2.52
CA LYS A 58 -5.70 23.41 -3.88
C LYS A 58 -5.97 21.90 -3.90
N MET A 59 -5.21 21.11 -3.14
CA MET A 59 -5.41 19.67 -3.01
C MET A 59 -6.73 19.34 -2.32
N GLY A 60 -7.16 20.11 -1.32
CA GLY A 60 -8.50 20.00 -0.73
C GLY A 60 -9.62 20.21 -1.76
N ASN A 61 -9.50 21.26 -2.56
CA ASN A 61 -10.45 21.57 -3.63
C ASN A 61 -10.42 20.54 -4.76
N PHE A 62 -9.23 20.08 -5.15
CA PHE A 62 -9.04 19.08 -6.20
C PHE A 62 -9.71 17.75 -5.81
N ARG A 63 -9.49 17.28 -4.58
CA ARG A 63 -10.21 16.13 -4.02
C ARG A 63 -11.72 16.34 -4.03
N SER A 64 -12.19 17.51 -3.58
CA SER A 64 -13.63 17.83 -3.57
C SER A 64 -14.25 17.81 -4.97
N LYS A 65 -13.49 18.23 -6.00
CA LYS A 65 -13.92 18.14 -7.41
C LYS A 65 -13.95 16.69 -7.90
N LEU A 66 -12.94 15.88 -7.58
CA LEU A 66 -12.90 14.46 -7.93
C LEU A 66 -14.04 13.67 -7.27
N HIS A 67 -14.36 13.98 -6.00
CA HIS A 67 -15.54 13.44 -5.32
C HIS A 67 -16.82 13.74 -6.11
N LYS A 68 -17.04 15.00 -6.50
CA LYS A 68 -18.24 15.39 -7.28
C LYS A 68 -18.30 14.72 -8.66
N ALA A 69 -17.15 14.35 -9.23
CA ALA A 69 -17.06 13.63 -10.49
C ALA A 69 -17.22 12.10 -10.35
N GLY A 70 -17.46 11.59 -9.13
CA GLY A 70 -17.66 10.15 -8.88
C GLY A 70 -16.37 9.35 -8.70
N CYS A 71 -15.22 9.98 -8.41
CA CYS A 71 -13.98 9.28 -8.10
C CYS A 71 -14.05 8.62 -6.72
N ILE A 72 -14.20 7.29 -6.71
CA ILE A 72 -14.40 6.40 -5.54
C ILE A 72 -13.38 6.64 -4.42
N ASP A 73 -12.13 6.95 -4.77
CA ASP A 73 -11.01 7.21 -3.85
C ASP A 73 -11.24 8.42 -2.90
N VAL A 74 -12.17 9.33 -3.24
CA VAL A 74 -12.58 10.45 -2.37
C VAL A 74 -13.98 10.25 -1.78
N THR A 75 -14.84 9.44 -2.42
CA THR A 75 -16.24 9.22 -2.03
C THR A 75 -16.38 8.55 -0.66
N VAL A 76 -15.53 7.55 -0.37
CA VAL A 76 -15.55 6.79 0.90
C VAL A 76 -15.25 7.68 2.14
N ASN A 77 -14.53 8.79 1.96
CA ASN A 77 -14.26 9.75 3.03
C ASN A 77 -15.25 10.93 3.08
N GLY A 78 -15.97 11.21 1.99
CA GLY A 78 -17.02 12.23 1.92
C GLY A 78 -18.31 11.77 2.61
N GLU A 79 -18.68 10.51 2.42
CA GLU A 79 -19.85 9.88 3.04
C GLU A 79 -19.77 9.84 4.58
N ARG A 80 -18.55 9.96 5.14
CA ARG A 80 -18.29 9.94 6.58
C ARG A 80 -18.36 11.31 7.26
N LYS A 81 -18.39 12.42 6.53
CA LYS A 81 -18.68 13.76 7.07
C LYS A 81 -20.06 14.20 6.60
N GLY A 82 -21.08 13.73 7.32
CA GLY A 82 -22.48 13.98 7.02
C GLY A 82 -22.79 15.42 6.64
N LYS A 83 -23.50 15.57 5.52
CA LYS A 83 -24.65 16.46 5.26
C LYS A 83 -24.97 16.52 3.76
N TYR A 84 -25.16 15.36 3.10
CA TYR A 84 -26.10 15.19 1.99
C TYR A 84 -26.09 13.71 1.56
N CYS A 85 -27.02 12.92 2.06
CA CYS A 85 -27.48 11.74 1.32
C CYS A 85 -28.82 12.14 0.69
N PRO A 86 -28.97 12.13 -0.64
CA PRO A 86 -30.29 11.93 -1.22
C PRO A 86 -30.79 10.56 -0.74
N GLU A 87 -32.01 10.52 -0.23
CA GLU A 87 -32.65 9.33 0.33
C GLU A 87 -32.50 8.09 -0.58
N GLY A 88 -32.09 6.95 -0.01
CA GLY A 88 -32.42 5.65 -0.61
C GLY A 88 -31.35 4.56 -0.66
N GLN A 89 -30.12 4.74 -0.14
CA GLN A 89 -29.15 3.64 -0.11
C GLN A 89 -28.93 3.08 1.31
N PRO A 90 -29.03 1.75 1.51
CA PRO A 90 -28.86 1.15 2.81
C PRO A 90 -27.41 1.31 3.27
N LYS A 91 -27.23 1.71 4.53
CA LYS A 91 -25.93 1.78 5.19
C LYS A 91 -25.29 0.40 5.15
N THR A 92 -24.20 0.21 4.42
CA THR A 92 -23.37 -0.99 4.46
C THR A 92 -22.59 -1.00 5.79
N GLU A 93 -23.18 -1.58 6.84
CA GLU A 93 -22.57 -1.71 8.18
C GLU A 93 -21.33 -2.63 8.23
N HIS A 94 -20.75 -3.03 7.09
CA HIS A 94 -19.67 -4.02 7.02
C HIS A 94 -18.37 -3.53 6.38
N GLU A 95 -18.25 -2.25 6.04
CA GLU A 95 -17.00 -1.70 5.51
C GLU A 95 -15.97 -1.54 6.64
N LYS A 96 -15.06 -2.52 6.72
CA LYS A 96 -13.90 -2.51 7.62
C LYS A 96 -13.19 -1.16 7.52
N LYS A 97 -13.12 -0.45 8.65
CA LYS A 97 -12.36 0.80 8.79
C LYS A 97 -10.94 0.59 8.23
N THR A 98 -10.47 1.51 7.40
CA THR A 98 -9.05 1.61 7.07
C THR A 98 -8.28 1.79 8.37
N GLN A 99 -7.41 0.84 8.70
CA GLN A 99 -6.48 1.01 9.80
C GLN A 99 -5.52 2.16 9.42
N ARG A 100 -5.07 2.94 10.41
CA ARG A 100 -4.42 4.26 10.25
C ARG A 100 -3.19 4.26 9.33
N ASP A 101 -2.64 3.10 9.01
CA ASP A 101 -1.40 2.91 8.25
C ASP A 101 -1.59 2.28 6.84
N GLU A 102 -2.83 2.09 6.38
CA GLU A 102 -3.12 1.56 5.04
C GLU A 102 -3.10 2.68 3.99
N THR A 103 -1.92 3.00 3.46
CA THR A 103 -1.73 4.07 2.47
C THR A 103 -2.37 3.80 1.09
N ASN A 104 -2.78 2.56 0.78
CA ASN A 104 -3.39 2.16 -0.50
C ASN A 104 -4.57 1.19 -0.31
N TYR A 105 -5.67 1.64 0.30
CA TYR A 105 -6.85 0.78 0.55
C TYR A 105 -7.50 0.27 -0.74
N LEU A 106 -7.84 1.21 -1.63
CA LEU A 106 -8.47 1.04 -2.95
C LEU A 106 -7.86 2.05 -3.95
N PRO A 107 -6.69 1.77 -4.54
CA PRO A 107 -6.05 2.71 -5.45
C PRO A 107 -6.80 2.82 -6.78
N ASN A 108 -6.71 3.98 -7.43
CA ASN A 108 -7.26 4.21 -8.76
C ASN A 108 -6.48 3.41 -9.83
N PHE A 109 -7.12 3.17 -10.98
CA PHE A 109 -6.43 2.56 -12.11
C PHE A 109 -5.35 3.52 -12.67
N PRO A 110 -4.23 2.99 -13.18
CA PRO A 110 -3.20 3.82 -13.79
C PRO A 110 -3.75 4.65 -14.96
N LEU A 111 -3.12 5.79 -15.25
CA LEU A 111 -3.54 6.65 -16.34
C LEU A 111 -3.53 5.89 -17.68
N GLY A 112 -4.66 5.91 -18.40
CA GLY A 112 -4.82 5.21 -19.67
C GLY A 112 -5.11 3.71 -19.55
N LYS A 113 -5.27 3.17 -18.33
CA LYS A 113 -5.72 1.81 -18.08
C LYS A 113 -7.17 1.79 -17.63
N ASP A 114 -7.96 0.94 -18.25
CA ASP A 114 -9.33 0.61 -17.85
C ASP A 114 -9.42 -0.83 -17.29
N LYS A 115 -10.60 -1.21 -16.79
CA LYS A 115 -10.83 -2.56 -16.26
C LYS A 115 -10.49 -3.65 -17.27
N ILE A 116 -10.81 -3.43 -18.55
CA ILE A 116 -10.64 -4.41 -19.62
C ILE A 116 -9.14 -4.65 -19.88
N SER A 117 -8.35 -3.58 -19.96
CA SER A 117 -6.91 -3.64 -20.16
C SER A 117 -6.19 -4.32 -18.99
N LEU A 118 -6.62 -4.05 -17.76
CA LEU A 118 -6.06 -4.69 -16.57
C LEU A 118 -6.46 -6.17 -16.46
N GLU A 119 -7.67 -6.53 -16.90
CA GLU A 119 -8.08 -7.95 -16.95
C GLU A 119 -7.25 -8.73 -17.97
N LYS A 120 -6.90 -8.12 -19.12
CA LYS A 120 -5.93 -8.72 -20.07
C LYS A 120 -4.55 -8.88 -19.44
N ASP A 121 -4.08 -7.89 -18.69
CA ASP A 121 -2.80 -8.00 -17.97
C ASP A 121 -2.83 -9.12 -16.91
N ARG A 122 -3.98 -9.35 -16.26
CA ARG A 122 -4.21 -10.49 -15.35
C ARG A 122 -4.20 -11.84 -16.08
N GLU A 123 -4.82 -11.94 -17.25
CA GLU A 123 -4.79 -13.17 -18.06
C GLU A 123 -3.37 -13.55 -18.44
N LEU A 124 -2.56 -12.57 -18.86
CA LEU A 124 -1.13 -12.77 -19.13
C LEU A 124 -0.36 -13.25 -17.90
N LEU A 125 -0.68 -12.71 -16.73
CA LEU A 125 -0.10 -13.14 -15.46
C LEU A 125 -0.43 -14.62 -15.16
N VAL A 126 -1.68 -15.04 -15.35
CA VAL A 126 -2.09 -16.44 -15.14
C VAL A 126 -1.36 -17.37 -16.11
N GLU A 127 -1.25 -17.00 -17.38
CA GLU A 127 -0.52 -17.81 -18.36
C GLU A 127 0.97 -17.89 -18.04
N GLU A 128 1.58 -16.80 -17.57
CA GLU A 128 2.98 -16.80 -17.11
C GLU A 128 3.19 -17.75 -15.93
N MET A 129 2.27 -17.76 -14.96
CA MET A 129 2.31 -18.64 -13.80
C MET A 129 2.09 -20.12 -14.13
N ARG A 130 1.49 -20.42 -15.29
CA ARG A 130 1.30 -21.80 -15.78
C ARG A 130 2.59 -22.42 -16.35
N LYS A 131 3.58 -21.60 -16.68
CA LYS A 131 4.85 -22.07 -17.25
C LYS A 131 5.64 -22.86 -16.20
N ARG A 132 6.44 -23.83 -16.68
CA ARG A 132 7.32 -24.64 -15.82
C ARG A 132 8.30 -23.79 -15.01
N ALA A 133 8.75 -22.68 -15.58
CA ALA A 133 9.60 -21.69 -14.93
C ALA A 133 9.07 -20.28 -15.25
N PRO A 134 8.24 -19.69 -14.37
CA PRO A 134 7.72 -18.34 -14.58
C PRO A 134 8.81 -17.27 -14.54
N ASN A 135 8.71 -16.28 -15.42
CA ASN A 135 9.57 -15.10 -15.40
C ASN A 135 9.21 -14.20 -14.22
N LYS A 136 10.02 -14.26 -13.16
CA LYS A 136 9.81 -13.50 -11.91
C LYS A 136 9.70 -11.98 -12.15
N THR A 137 10.51 -11.41 -13.03
CA THR A 137 10.49 -9.97 -13.33
C THR A 137 9.19 -9.56 -14.02
N LEU A 138 8.72 -10.38 -14.96
CA LEU A 138 7.44 -10.14 -15.64
C LEU A 138 6.27 -10.28 -14.67
N VAL A 139 6.28 -11.32 -13.83
CA VAL A 139 5.26 -11.54 -12.78
C VAL A 139 5.19 -10.35 -11.85
N ALA A 140 6.33 -9.89 -11.30
CA ALA A 140 6.38 -8.75 -10.39
C ALA A 140 5.84 -7.47 -11.05
N HIS A 141 6.22 -7.22 -12.30
CA HIS A 141 5.73 -6.07 -13.07
C HIS A 141 4.21 -6.13 -13.30
N LYS A 142 3.68 -7.30 -13.70
CA LYS A 142 2.25 -7.48 -13.93
C LYS A 142 1.44 -7.44 -12.64
N MET A 143 1.99 -7.98 -11.55
CA MET A 143 1.40 -7.87 -10.22
C MET A 143 1.28 -6.42 -9.77
N ASP A 144 2.30 -5.59 -10.02
CA ASP A 144 2.26 -4.15 -9.72
C ASP A 144 1.19 -3.42 -10.55
N GLN A 145 1.17 -3.62 -11.87
CA GLN A 145 0.18 -2.99 -12.76
C GLN A 145 -1.27 -3.35 -12.41
N THR A 146 -1.49 -4.59 -12.02
CA THR A 146 -2.83 -5.13 -11.73
C THR A 146 -3.28 -4.94 -10.28
N PHE A 147 -2.44 -4.34 -9.43
CA PHE A 147 -2.75 -4.13 -8.01
C PHE A 147 -4.09 -3.42 -7.77
N PRO A 148 -4.42 -2.32 -8.49
CA PRO A 148 -5.73 -1.67 -8.34
C PRO A 148 -6.92 -2.57 -8.67
N LEU A 149 -6.83 -3.36 -9.76
CA LEU A 149 -7.88 -4.29 -10.16
C LEU A 149 -8.08 -5.38 -9.10
N ARG A 150 -6.98 -5.98 -8.65
CA ARG A 150 -6.98 -7.03 -7.63
C ARG A 150 -7.51 -6.54 -6.29
N ARG A 151 -7.06 -5.37 -5.81
CA ARG A 151 -7.56 -4.77 -4.57
C ARG A 151 -9.04 -4.49 -4.62
N LYS A 152 -9.52 -3.96 -5.74
CA LYS A 152 -10.94 -3.71 -5.97
C LYS A 152 -11.73 -5.02 -5.88
N GLU A 153 -11.28 -6.07 -6.57
CA GLU A 153 -11.91 -7.39 -6.50
C GLU A 153 -11.96 -7.94 -5.06
N ILE A 154 -10.83 -7.98 -4.34
CA ILE A 154 -10.76 -8.51 -2.97
C ILE A 154 -11.70 -7.77 -2.01
N VAL A 155 -11.77 -6.44 -2.11
CA VAL A 155 -12.58 -5.62 -1.20
C VAL A 155 -14.06 -5.65 -1.54
N GLU A 156 -14.41 -5.60 -2.83
CA GLU A 156 -15.81 -5.49 -3.25
C GLU A 156 -16.52 -6.84 -3.31
N THR A 157 -15.83 -7.90 -3.73
CA THR A 157 -16.47 -9.21 -3.98
C THR A 157 -16.17 -10.25 -2.92
N GLU A 158 -15.22 -9.99 -2.02
CA GLU A 158 -14.74 -10.90 -0.97
C GLU A 158 -14.68 -12.37 -1.46
N PRO A 159 -13.95 -12.64 -2.56
CA PRO A 159 -14.06 -13.91 -3.25
C PRO A 159 -13.47 -15.06 -2.42
N PRO A 160 -13.99 -16.30 -2.56
CA PRO A 160 -13.41 -17.46 -1.92
C PRO A 160 -11.93 -17.65 -2.28
N ILE A 161 -11.14 -18.23 -1.36
CA ILE A 161 -9.71 -18.48 -1.57
C ILE A 161 -9.44 -19.31 -2.84
N ARG A 162 -10.33 -20.25 -3.17
CA ARG A 162 -10.23 -21.03 -4.41
C ARG A 162 -10.26 -20.12 -5.65
N THR A 163 -11.20 -19.19 -5.70
CA THR A 163 -11.32 -18.21 -6.79
C THR A 163 -10.09 -17.30 -6.84
N MET A 164 -9.57 -16.90 -5.67
CA MET A 164 -8.33 -16.12 -5.59
C MET A 164 -7.12 -16.88 -6.14
N LEU A 165 -7.00 -18.18 -5.84
CA LEU A 165 -5.92 -19.03 -6.33
C LEU A 165 -5.96 -19.17 -7.85
N GLU A 166 -7.16 -19.31 -8.42
CA GLU A 166 -7.36 -19.43 -9.87
C GLU A 166 -7.09 -18.11 -10.60
N ARG A 167 -7.56 -16.97 -10.05
CA ARG A 167 -7.46 -15.67 -10.71
C ARG A 167 -6.13 -14.95 -10.48
N TRP A 168 -5.51 -15.19 -9.34
CA TRP A 168 -4.32 -14.49 -8.83
C TRP A 168 -3.30 -15.48 -8.24
N SER A 169 -2.99 -16.55 -8.96
CA SER A 169 -2.05 -17.59 -8.52
C SER A 169 -0.71 -17.06 -8.02
N ALA A 170 -0.20 -15.98 -8.62
CA ALA A 170 1.04 -15.32 -8.22
C ALA A 170 1.01 -14.81 -6.76
N LEU A 171 -0.16 -14.42 -6.21
CA LEU A 171 -0.30 -14.01 -4.80
C LEU A 171 0.12 -15.08 -3.81
N PHE A 172 0.08 -16.35 -4.20
CA PHE A 172 0.41 -17.48 -3.33
C PHE A 172 1.88 -17.87 -3.43
N THR A 173 2.70 -17.01 -4.04
CA THR A 173 4.16 -17.12 -3.98
C THR A 173 4.69 -16.24 -2.85
N GLU A 174 5.69 -16.74 -2.12
CA GLU A 174 6.31 -16.03 -1.00
C GLU A 174 6.72 -14.60 -1.38
N HIS A 175 7.38 -14.44 -2.53
CA HIS A 175 7.83 -13.14 -3.02
C HIS A 175 6.69 -12.13 -3.20
N GLU A 176 5.59 -12.55 -3.85
CA GLU A 176 4.46 -11.65 -4.11
C GLU A 176 3.62 -11.37 -2.87
N VAL A 177 3.59 -12.29 -1.89
CA VAL A 177 2.98 -12.00 -0.58
C VAL A 177 3.67 -10.78 0.04
N PHE A 178 5.01 -10.79 0.13
CA PHE A 178 5.76 -9.65 0.67
C PHE A 178 5.59 -8.38 -0.18
N ALA A 179 5.56 -8.52 -1.50
CA ALA A 179 5.35 -7.39 -2.40
C ALA A 179 3.96 -6.76 -2.22
N GLU A 180 2.89 -7.56 -2.05
CA GLU A 180 1.54 -7.06 -1.77
C GLU A 180 1.45 -6.28 -0.47
N PHE A 181 2.09 -6.78 0.60
CA PHE A 181 2.12 -6.06 1.87
C PHE A 181 2.80 -4.70 1.70
N THR A 182 3.91 -4.65 0.95
CA THR A 182 4.62 -3.40 0.63
C THR A 182 3.79 -2.47 -0.27
N ARG A 183 2.97 -3.01 -1.19
CA ARG A 183 2.04 -2.20 -1.99
C ARG A 183 0.93 -1.59 -1.13
N ARG A 184 0.53 -2.24 -0.03
CA ARG A 184 -0.53 -1.76 0.88
C ARG A 184 -0.02 -0.82 1.98
N CYS A 185 1.11 -1.17 2.59
CA CYS A 185 1.68 -0.54 3.79
C CYS A 185 3.18 -0.27 3.61
N LYS A 186 3.79 0.53 4.50
CA LYS A 186 5.26 0.73 4.51
C LYS A 186 5.98 -0.61 4.73
N ASN A 187 7.24 -0.71 4.25
CA ASN A 187 8.11 -1.90 4.24
C ASN A 187 7.92 -2.85 5.44
N PHE A 188 6.94 -3.76 5.32
CA PHE A 188 6.53 -4.64 6.40
C PHE A 188 7.63 -5.63 6.77
N GLN A 189 8.41 -6.09 5.79
CA GLN A 189 9.38 -7.16 6.00
C GLN A 189 10.45 -6.80 7.06
N ASN A 190 11.07 -5.63 6.91
CA ASN A 190 12.14 -5.21 7.83
C ASN A 190 11.60 -4.88 9.23
N GLU A 191 10.43 -4.25 9.30
CA GLU A 191 9.78 -3.92 10.57
C GLU A 191 9.31 -5.19 11.29
N PHE A 192 8.69 -6.12 10.57
CA PHE A 192 8.24 -7.40 11.10
C PHE A 192 9.41 -8.23 11.63
N PHE A 193 10.47 -8.41 10.84
CA PHE A 193 11.65 -9.15 11.32
C PHE A 193 12.37 -8.42 12.45
N GLY A 194 12.48 -7.09 12.40
CA GLY A 194 13.07 -6.30 13.48
C GLY A 194 12.30 -6.43 14.80
N GLU A 195 10.97 -6.34 14.76
CA GLU A 195 10.13 -6.54 15.95
C GLU A 195 10.13 -8.01 16.40
N LEU A 196 10.14 -8.96 15.47
CA LEU A 196 10.26 -10.38 15.80
C LEU A 196 11.58 -10.66 16.51
N ASP A 197 12.71 -10.17 16.01
CA ASP A 197 14.04 -10.34 16.62
C ASP A 197 14.08 -9.71 18.03
N LYS A 198 13.53 -8.50 18.17
CA LYS A 198 13.40 -7.82 19.46
C LYS A 198 12.58 -8.61 20.48
N HIS A 199 11.49 -9.26 20.05
CA HIS A 199 10.62 -10.03 20.93
C HIS A 199 11.05 -11.50 21.09
N THR A 200 11.93 -12.01 20.22
CA THR A 200 12.40 -13.40 20.22
C THR A 200 12.95 -13.84 21.58
N PRO A 201 13.83 -13.09 22.28
CA PRO A 201 14.33 -13.51 23.59
C PRO A 201 13.22 -13.75 24.62
N CYS A 202 12.17 -12.91 24.62
CA CYS A 202 11.03 -13.05 25.51
C CYS A 202 10.19 -14.28 25.14
N LEU A 203 9.90 -14.47 23.85
CA LEU A 203 9.21 -15.65 23.35
C LEU A 203 9.99 -16.93 23.70
N MET A 204 11.30 -16.95 23.53
CA MET A 204 12.15 -18.09 23.91
C MET A 204 12.07 -18.39 25.41
N LYS A 205 12.04 -17.37 26.27
CA LYS A 205 11.84 -17.57 27.71
C LYS A 205 10.48 -18.19 28.03
N ILE A 206 9.42 -17.74 27.36
CA ILE A 206 8.08 -18.32 27.51
C ILE A 206 8.08 -19.78 27.04
N PHE A 207 8.69 -20.08 25.89
CA PHE A 207 8.76 -21.43 25.33
C PHE A 207 9.50 -22.38 26.28
N LYS A 208 10.66 -21.97 26.80
CA LYS A 208 11.45 -22.76 27.77
C LYS A 208 10.75 -22.96 29.12
N SER A 209 9.80 -22.10 29.48
CA SER A 209 9.01 -22.22 30.71
C SER A 209 7.83 -23.20 30.60
N LYS A 210 7.48 -23.64 29.39
CA LYS A 210 6.39 -24.62 29.18
C LYS A 210 6.86 -26.02 29.57
N THR A 211 6.00 -26.74 30.27
CA THR A 211 6.25 -28.10 30.76
C THR A 211 5.20 -29.07 30.19
N GLY A 212 5.36 -30.37 30.47
CA GLY A 212 4.49 -31.42 29.93
C GLY A 212 4.77 -31.73 28.46
N THR A 213 3.84 -32.41 27.80
CA THR A 213 4.00 -32.88 26.40
C THR A 213 4.30 -31.73 25.43
N LEU A 214 3.61 -30.59 25.56
CA LEU A 214 3.88 -29.40 24.75
C LEU A 214 5.30 -28.86 25.00
N GLY A 215 5.75 -28.82 26.26
CA GLY A 215 7.11 -28.38 26.60
C GLY A 215 8.19 -29.27 25.99
N GLN A 216 7.98 -30.59 25.98
CA GLN A 216 8.88 -31.56 25.34
C GLN A 216 8.96 -31.35 23.83
N THR A 217 7.83 -31.23 23.14
CA THR A 217 7.80 -30.94 21.69
C THR A 217 8.50 -29.61 21.36
N LEU A 218 8.28 -28.58 22.17
CA LEU A 218 8.94 -27.29 21.98
C LEU A 218 10.45 -27.36 22.22
N ALA A 219 10.91 -28.15 23.20
CA ALA A 219 12.33 -28.37 23.46
C ALA A 219 13.02 -29.10 22.30
N GLU A 220 12.39 -30.15 21.76
CA GLU A 220 12.88 -30.89 20.58
C GLU A 220 13.01 -29.97 19.36
N LEU A 221 12.02 -29.11 19.12
CA LEU A 221 12.06 -28.13 18.02
C LEU A 221 13.21 -27.12 18.20
N LEU A 222 13.46 -26.67 19.44
CA LEU A 222 14.56 -25.76 19.74
C LEU A 222 15.92 -26.42 19.51
N GLU A 223 16.11 -27.68 19.93
CA GLU A 223 17.33 -28.44 19.64
C GLU A 223 17.56 -28.60 18.14
N GLN A 224 16.52 -28.90 17.37
CA GLN A 224 16.63 -29.02 15.91
C GLN A 224 17.07 -27.71 15.25
N VAL A 225 16.54 -26.56 15.71
CA VAL A 225 16.92 -25.25 15.19
C VAL A 225 18.38 -24.92 15.51
N GLU A 226 18.82 -25.19 16.73
CA GLU A 226 20.20 -24.95 17.16
C GLU A 226 21.19 -25.85 16.41
N THR A 227 20.85 -27.13 16.24
CA THR A 227 21.67 -28.09 15.49
C THR A 227 21.83 -27.65 14.02
N ARG A 228 20.75 -27.17 13.38
CA ARG A 228 20.79 -26.66 12.00
C ARG A 228 21.65 -25.40 11.87
N ARG A 229 21.62 -24.51 12.87
CA ARG A 229 22.45 -23.30 12.90
C ARG A 229 23.94 -23.66 12.93
N ASN A 230 24.31 -24.64 13.74
CA ASN A 230 25.69 -25.10 13.90
C ASN A 230 26.21 -25.83 12.65
N THR A 231 25.38 -26.65 11.99
CA THR A 231 25.77 -27.29 10.72
C THR A 231 25.95 -26.30 9.56
N ASN A 232 25.15 -25.24 9.52
CA ASN A 232 25.27 -24.20 8.48
C ASN A 232 26.52 -23.32 8.68
N GLN A 233 26.98 -23.13 9.92
CA GLN A 233 28.25 -22.47 10.22
C GLN A 233 29.47 -23.34 9.87
N ALA A 234 29.37 -24.67 10.03
CA ALA A 234 30.46 -25.60 9.71
C ALA A 234 30.67 -25.84 8.20
N SER A 235 29.65 -25.60 7.35
CA SER A 235 29.76 -25.71 5.88
C SER A 235 30.32 -24.46 5.19
N CYS A 236 30.59 -23.38 5.93
CA CYS A 236 31.19 -22.15 5.40
C CYS A 236 32.67 -21.98 5.80
N GLN A 237 33.32 -23.04 6.30
CA GLN A 237 34.77 -23.10 6.55
C GLN A 237 35.47 -24.03 5.57
#